data_AF-A0A943L3X2-F1
#
_entry.id   AF-A0A943L3X2-F1
#
_cell.length_a   1.000
_cell.length_b   1.000
_cell.length_c   1.000
_cell.angle_alpha   90.00
_cell.angle_beta   90.00
_cell.angle_gamma   90.00
#
_symmetry.space_group_name_H-M   'P 1'
#
loop_
_entity.id
_entity.type
_entity.pdbx_description
1 polymer ?
#
loop_
_entity_poly.entity_id
_entity_poly.type
_entity_poly.pdbx_seq_one_letter_code
_entity_poly.pdbx_strand_id
1 'polypeptide(L)'
;MDFDIEKYSSMGHNDYWKYVLEEELKLIKELRAKGATDEDLIKNEDISKEALCKSNVKPSYLIPTSEGQLLGDDWDYHIPNDGKWEFENGIPFLDNGYKRDSLAVALITNMGLKRLLEILPDESKRELKKLLE
;
A
#
# COMPACT_ATOMS: atom_id res chain seq x y z
N MET A 1 3.45 -12.23 -15.49
CA MET A 1 3.83 -11.40 -16.66
C MET A 1 5.07 -11.98 -17.36
N ASP A 2 5.02 -12.29 -18.66
CA ASP A 2 6.20 -12.79 -19.40
C ASP A 2 7.04 -11.62 -19.92
N PHE A 3 8.20 -11.45 -19.31
CA PHE A 3 9.17 -10.41 -19.61
C PHE A 3 10.01 -10.83 -20.85
N ASP A 4 10.10 -9.98 -21.88
CA ASP A 4 10.95 -10.13 -23.09
C ASP A 4 12.48 -10.14 -22.79
N ILE A 5 13.02 -11.34 -22.64
CA ILE A 5 14.40 -11.63 -22.20
C ILE A 5 15.49 -11.00 -23.09
N GLU A 6 15.23 -10.86 -24.39
CA GLU A 6 16.21 -10.32 -25.33
C GLU A 6 16.42 -8.81 -25.15
N LYS A 7 15.37 -8.10 -24.75
CA LYS A 7 15.46 -6.67 -24.43
C LYS A 7 16.28 -6.40 -23.16
N TYR A 8 16.24 -7.32 -22.17
CA TYR A 8 16.89 -7.15 -20.86
C TYR A 8 18.41 -7.24 -20.87
N SER A 9 18.97 -8.03 -21.76
CA SER A 9 20.40 -8.34 -21.78
C SER A 9 21.28 -7.11 -22.10
N SER A 10 20.66 -5.99 -22.50
CA SER A 10 21.32 -4.76 -22.95
C SER A 10 21.12 -3.53 -22.05
N MET A 11 20.27 -3.61 -21.03
CA MET A 11 19.87 -2.45 -20.20
C MET A 11 20.71 -2.29 -18.94
N GLY A 12 21.01 -1.04 -18.56
CA GLY A 12 21.58 -0.72 -17.25
C GLY A 12 20.56 -0.90 -16.12
N HIS A 13 21.04 -1.13 -14.88
CA HIS A 13 20.20 -1.44 -13.71
C HIS A 13 19.07 -0.42 -13.47
N ASN A 14 19.35 0.88 -13.63
CA ASN A 14 18.34 1.93 -13.45
C ASN A 14 17.29 1.96 -14.57
N ASP A 15 17.66 1.57 -15.79
CA ASP A 15 16.74 1.54 -16.92
C ASP A 15 15.83 0.31 -16.86
N TYR A 16 16.33 -0.78 -16.29
CA TYR A 16 15.53 -1.96 -15.97
C TYR A 16 14.37 -1.64 -15.02
N TRP A 17 14.64 -1.02 -13.87
CA TRP A 17 13.59 -0.70 -12.90
C TRP A 17 12.54 0.27 -13.45
N LYS A 18 12.96 1.23 -14.29
CA LYS A 18 12.02 2.11 -14.99
C LYS A 18 11.12 1.33 -15.93
N TYR A 19 11.70 0.43 -16.72
CA TYR A 19 10.93 -0.40 -17.65
C TYR A 19 9.93 -1.30 -16.92
N VAL A 20 10.36 -1.98 -15.85
CA VAL A 20 9.47 -2.83 -15.03
C VAL A 20 8.30 -2.01 -14.50
N LEU A 21 8.59 -0.85 -13.90
CA LEU A 21 7.55 0.03 -13.40
C LEU A 21 6.59 0.47 -14.52
N GLU A 22 7.09 0.81 -15.72
CA GLU A 22 6.23 1.18 -16.86
C GLU A 22 5.29 0.03 -17.29
N GLU A 23 5.76 -1.22 -17.28
CA GLU A 23 4.93 -2.39 -17.59
C GLU A 23 3.89 -2.65 -16.50
N GLU A 24 4.25 -2.55 -15.22
CA GLU A 24 3.30 -2.66 -14.10
C GLU A 24 2.21 -1.59 -14.19
N LEU A 25 2.57 -0.34 -14.53
CA LEU A 25 1.60 0.75 -14.72
C LEU A 25 0.66 0.50 -15.90
N LYS A 26 1.12 -0.16 -16.97
CA LYS A 26 0.24 -0.59 -18.08
C LYS A 26 -0.70 -1.69 -17.62
N LEU A 27 -0.18 -2.71 -16.92
CA LEU A 27 -0.97 -3.81 -16.38
C LEU A 27 -2.10 -3.30 -15.48
N ILE A 28 -1.82 -2.34 -14.57
CA ILE A 28 -2.84 -1.71 -13.72
C ILE A 28 -3.95 -1.08 -14.58
N LYS A 29 -3.59 -0.32 -15.62
CA LYS A 29 -4.58 0.33 -16.51
C LYS A 29 -5.45 -0.70 -17.24
N GLU A 30 -4.86 -1.78 -17.72
CA GLU A 30 -5.60 -2.86 -18.40
C GLU A 30 -6.55 -3.57 -17.45
N LEU A 31 -6.10 -3.90 -16.22
CA LEU A 31 -6.94 -4.53 -15.21
C LEU A 31 -8.09 -3.61 -14.79
N ARG A 32 -7.84 -2.31 -14.61
CA ARG A 32 -8.89 -1.32 -14.35
C ARG A 32 -9.92 -1.24 -15.48
N ALA A 33 -9.46 -1.26 -16.75
CA ALA A 33 -10.37 -1.27 -17.90
C ALA A 33 -11.25 -2.52 -17.93
N LYS A 34 -10.80 -3.63 -17.34
CA LYS A 34 -11.55 -4.87 -17.15
C LYS A 34 -12.41 -4.90 -15.88
N GLY A 35 -12.43 -3.82 -15.09
CA GLY A 35 -13.24 -3.68 -13.89
C GLY A 35 -12.56 -4.08 -12.58
N ALA A 36 -11.23 -4.26 -12.55
CA ALA A 36 -10.52 -4.59 -11.33
C ALA A 36 -10.67 -3.52 -10.24
N THR A 37 -10.92 -3.99 -9.02
CA THR A 37 -11.00 -3.18 -7.81
C THR A 37 -9.61 -2.88 -7.24
N ASP A 38 -9.53 -2.02 -6.23
CA ASP A 38 -8.26 -1.77 -5.53
C ASP A 38 -7.77 -3.04 -4.82
N GLU A 39 -8.69 -3.86 -4.31
CA GLU A 39 -8.35 -5.15 -3.68
C GLU A 39 -7.69 -6.09 -4.68
N ASP A 40 -8.28 -6.24 -5.87
CA ASP A 40 -7.72 -7.10 -6.93
C ASP A 40 -6.30 -6.68 -7.32
N LEU A 41 -6.05 -5.36 -7.36
CA LEU A 41 -4.74 -4.82 -7.70
C LEU A 41 -3.74 -4.99 -6.55
N ILE A 42 -4.16 -4.80 -5.30
CA ILE A 42 -3.30 -4.94 -4.12
C ILE A 42 -2.88 -6.40 -3.90
N LYS A 43 -3.78 -7.36 -4.19
CA LYS A 43 -3.51 -8.80 -4.06
C LYS A 43 -2.73 -9.39 -5.24
N ASN A 44 -2.40 -8.58 -6.25
CA ASN A 44 -1.70 -9.05 -7.44
C ASN A 44 -0.17 -9.04 -7.24
N GLU A 45 0.44 -10.22 -7.22
CA GLU A 45 1.89 -10.42 -7.02
C GLU A 45 2.76 -9.87 -8.17
N ASP A 46 2.19 -9.68 -9.37
CA ASP A 46 2.89 -9.07 -10.52
C ASP A 46 2.96 -7.53 -10.41
N ILE A 47 2.44 -6.92 -9.33
CA ILE A 47 2.35 -5.45 -9.19
C ILE A 47 3.04 -4.98 -7.91
N SER A 48 4.12 -4.22 -8.07
CA SER A 48 4.82 -3.60 -6.95
C SER A 48 3.99 -2.54 -6.21
N LYS A 49 4.31 -2.32 -4.91
CA LYS A 49 3.76 -1.21 -4.12
C LYS A 49 4.06 0.16 -4.73
N GLU A 50 5.20 0.29 -5.44
CA GLU A 50 5.57 1.53 -6.13
C GLU A 50 4.63 1.81 -7.31
N ALA A 51 4.28 0.78 -8.10
CA ALA A 51 3.34 0.93 -9.20
C ALA A 51 1.92 1.26 -8.72
N LEU A 52 1.45 0.61 -7.65
CA LEU A 52 0.14 0.90 -7.03
C LEU A 52 0.05 2.36 -6.58
N CYS A 53 1.08 2.81 -5.88
CA CYS A 53 1.24 4.18 -5.41
C CYS A 53 1.20 5.21 -6.55
N LYS A 54 1.92 4.94 -7.65
CA LYS A 54 1.95 5.81 -8.84
C LYS A 54 0.67 5.76 -9.69
N SER A 55 -0.23 4.82 -9.41
CA SER A 55 -1.47 4.58 -10.17
C SER A 55 -2.75 5.03 -9.46
N ASN A 56 -2.64 5.82 -8.38
CA ASN A 56 -3.79 6.30 -7.60
C ASN A 56 -4.68 5.15 -7.07
N VAL A 57 -4.10 3.98 -6.83
CA VAL A 57 -4.74 2.91 -6.05
C VAL A 57 -4.69 3.32 -4.59
N LYS A 58 -5.73 3.02 -3.80
CA LYS A 58 -5.67 3.29 -2.36
C LYS A 58 -4.58 2.44 -1.69
N PRO A 59 -4.01 2.88 -0.55
CA PRO A 59 -3.04 2.08 0.21
C PRO A 59 -3.59 0.77 0.75
N SER A 60 -4.91 0.67 0.90
CA SER A 60 -5.59 -0.49 1.46
C SER A 60 -7.04 -0.55 0.94
N TYR A 61 -7.55 -1.77 0.81
CA TYR A 61 -8.98 -2.06 0.60
C TYR A 61 -9.72 -2.35 1.91
N LEU A 62 -9.00 -2.48 3.03
CA LEU A 62 -9.59 -2.77 4.33
C LEU A 62 -10.42 -1.57 4.82
N ILE A 63 -11.51 -1.89 5.51
CA ILE A 63 -12.40 -0.88 6.12
C ILE A 63 -12.40 -1.12 7.62
N PRO A 64 -11.66 -0.32 8.40
CA PRO A 64 -11.71 -0.43 9.85
C PRO A 64 -13.12 -0.17 10.38
N THR A 65 -13.59 -1.03 11.26
CA THR A 65 -14.86 -0.86 11.96
C THR A 65 -14.66 -0.40 13.41
N SER A 66 -15.74 -0.23 14.17
CA SER A 66 -15.66 0.15 15.57
C SER A 66 -14.85 -0.83 16.41
N GLU A 67 -15.04 -2.14 16.16
CA GLU A 67 -14.36 -3.23 16.84
C GLU A 67 -13.24 -3.80 15.96
N GLY A 68 -12.27 -4.46 16.58
CA GLY A 68 -11.15 -5.06 15.86
C GLY A 68 -11.55 -6.25 14.99
N GLN A 69 -10.84 -6.42 13.87
CA GLN A 69 -11.04 -7.50 12.91
C GLN A 69 -9.78 -8.36 12.78
N LEU A 70 -9.96 -9.68 12.65
CA LEU A 70 -8.84 -10.57 12.31
C LEU A 70 -8.47 -10.37 10.84
N LEU A 71 -7.18 -10.21 10.54
CA LEU A 71 -6.70 -9.93 9.18
C LEU A 71 -6.41 -11.20 8.36
N GLY A 72 -6.06 -12.32 8.98
CA GLY A 72 -5.66 -13.52 8.24
C GLY A 72 -4.59 -13.20 7.20
N ASP A 73 -4.77 -13.70 5.98
CA ASP A 73 -3.87 -13.49 4.83
C ASP A 73 -3.84 -12.02 4.36
N ASP A 74 -4.84 -11.20 4.74
CA ASP A 74 -4.85 -9.78 4.37
C ASP A 74 -3.67 -9.02 5.02
N TRP A 75 -3.10 -9.54 6.10
CA TRP A 75 -1.92 -8.97 6.75
C TRP A 75 -0.72 -8.88 5.79
N ASP A 76 -0.44 -9.94 5.05
CA ASP A 76 0.74 -10.03 4.19
C ASP A 76 0.66 -9.04 3.01
N TYR A 77 -0.55 -8.73 2.55
CA TYR A 77 -0.75 -7.70 1.52
C TYR A 77 -0.54 -6.26 2.02
N HIS A 78 -0.43 -6.03 3.32
CA HIS A 78 -0.30 -4.68 3.91
C HIS A 78 1.02 -4.47 4.66
N ILE A 79 1.86 -5.50 4.81
CA ILE A 79 3.19 -5.34 5.38
C ILE A 79 4.18 -4.85 4.31
N PRO A 80 4.90 -3.75 4.55
CA PRO A 80 5.97 -3.31 3.67
C PRO A 80 7.20 -4.23 3.69
N ASN A 81 7.80 -4.47 2.52
CA ASN A 81 9.13 -5.07 2.33
C ASN A 81 9.36 -6.38 3.12
N ASP A 82 8.43 -7.33 3.11
CA ASP A 82 8.51 -8.59 3.88
C ASP A 82 8.77 -8.38 5.40
N GLY A 83 8.25 -7.28 5.94
CA GLY A 83 8.43 -6.92 7.36
C GLY A 83 9.72 -6.15 7.64
N LYS A 84 10.47 -5.73 6.62
CA LYS A 84 11.66 -4.87 6.79
C LYS A 84 11.27 -3.41 6.84
N TRP A 85 11.43 -2.82 8.02
CA TRP A 85 11.08 -1.43 8.24
C TRP A 85 12.28 -0.54 7.93
N GLU A 86 12.17 0.20 6.84
CA GLU A 86 13.17 1.19 6.46
C GLU A 86 12.86 2.51 7.17
N PHE A 87 13.90 3.16 7.68
CA PHE A 87 13.78 4.46 8.34
C PHE A 87 14.96 5.32 7.93
N GLU A 88 14.69 6.35 7.14
CA GLU A 88 15.72 7.29 6.70
C GLU A 88 15.18 8.72 6.77
N ASN A 89 16.05 9.64 7.18
CA ASN A 89 15.74 11.06 7.39
C ASN A 89 14.52 11.34 8.29
N GLY A 90 14.25 10.44 9.25
CA GLY A 90 13.12 10.58 10.16
C GLY A 90 11.78 10.07 9.61
N ILE A 91 11.77 9.48 8.41
CA ILE A 91 10.55 9.05 7.71
C ILE A 91 10.55 7.52 7.59
N PRO A 92 9.53 6.82 8.14
CA PRO A 92 9.41 5.39 7.98
C PRO A 92 8.91 5.03 6.57
N PHE A 93 9.41 3.91 6.05
CA PHE A 93 9.04 3.26 4.79
C PHE A 93 9.37 4.01 3.49
N LEU A 94 10.08 5.13 3.58
CA LEU A 94 10.77 5.89 2.52
C LEU A 94 9.98 6.30 1.27
N ASP A 95 8.74 5.87 1.12
CA ASP A 95 7.85 6.28 0.04
C ASP A 95 7.00 7.50 0.46
N ASN A 96 6.23 8.01 -0.50
CA ASN A 96 5.30 9.13 -0.33
C ASN A 96 4.14 8.88 0.67
N GLY A 97 4.27 7.89 1.55
CA GLY A 97 3.32 7.52 2.58
C GLY A 97 2.53 6.25 2.26
N TYR A 98 2.58 5.72 1.03
CA TYR A 98 1.77 4.58 0.62
C TYR A 98 1.98 3.33 1.47
N LYS A 99 3.23 2.88 1.66
CA LYS A 99 3.57 1.74 2.53
C LYS A 99 3.18 1.99 3.99
N ARG A 100 3.43 3.21 4.48
CA ARG A 100 3.06 3.62 5.84
C ARG A 100 1.54 3.53 6.03
N ASP A 101 0.79 4.09 5.10
CA ASP A 101 -0.67 4.19 5.17
C ASP A 101 -1.31 2.81 5.01
N SER A 102 -0.75 1.95 4.17
CA SER A 102 -1.16 0.54 4.04
C SER A 102 -1.05 -0.20 5.38
N LEU A 103 0.11 -0.13 6.02
CA LEU A 103 0.35 -0.73 7.33
C LEU A 103 -0.54 -0.11 8.42
N ALA A 104 -0.68 1.22 8.42
CA ALA A 104 -1.51 1.92 9.39
C ALA A 104 -2.97 1.47 9.32
N VAL A 105 -3.54 1.35 8.11
CA VAL A 105 -4.91 0.87 7.94
C VAL A 105 -5.06 -0.57 8.40
N ALA A 106 -4.08 -1.45 8.12
CA ALA A 106 -4.11 -2.83 8.63
C ALA A 106 -4.11 -2.87 10.17
N LEU A 107 -3.21 -2.10 10.82
CA LEU A 107 -3.15 -2.02 12.28
C LEU A 107 -4.44 -1.48 12.89
N ILE A 108 -5.02 -0.44 12.30
CA ILE A 108 -6.30 0.14 12.77
C ILE A 108 -7.44 -0.84 12.56
N THR A 109 -7.50 -1.54 11.42
CA THR A 109 -8.47 -2.61 11.17
C THR A 109 -8.37 -3.71 12.22
N ASN A 110 -7.15 -4.09 12.60
CA ASN A 110 -6.95 -5.12 13.60
C ASN A 110 -7.38 -4.71 15.00
N MET A 111 -7.09 -3.48 15.43
CA MET A 111 -7.44 -3.02 16.77
C MET A 111 -8.88 -2.46 16.89
N GLY A 112 -9.45 -1.98 15.78
CA GLY A 112 -10.73 -1.28 15.74
C GLY A 112 -10.62 0.21 16.09
N LEU A 113 -11.54 1.02 15.55
CA LEU A 113 -11.57 2.47 15.75
C LEU A 113 -11.79 2.86 17.21
N LYS A 114 -12.53 2.06 17.98
CA LYS A 114 -12.75 2.31 19.41
C LYS A 114 -11.43 2.25 20.18
N ARG A 115 -10.63 1.20 19.93
CA ARG A 115 -9.33 1.06 20.57
C ARG A 115 -8.36 2.16 20.14
N LEU A 116 -8.37 2.53 18.86
CA LEU A 116 -7.60 3.68 18.37
C LEU A 116 -7.95 4.96 19.17
N LEU A 117 -9.24 5.24 19.35
CA LEU A 117 -9.68 6.42 20.12
C LEU A 117 -9.34 6.32 21.62
N GLU A 118 -9.26 5.12 22.20
CA GLU A 118 -8.85 4.93 23.59
C GLU A 118 -7.36 5.21 23.81
N ILE A 119 -6.50 4.84 22.87
CA ILE A 119 -5.04 4.99 23.01
C ILE A 119 -4.53 6.37 22.60
N LEU A 120 -5.30 7.13 21.82
CA LEU A 120 -4.91 8.49 21.42
C LEU A 120 -4.94 9.43 22.64
N PRO A 121 -3.97 10.35 22.76
CA PRO A 121 -4.05 11.47 23.70
C PRO A 121 -5.28 12.35 23.43
N ASP A 122 -5.78 13.03 24.46
CA ASP A 122 -6.98 13.88 24.32
C ASP A 122 -6.75 15.06 23.36
N GLU A 123 -5.53 15.58 23.29
CA GLU A 123 -5.10 16.57 22.29
C GLU A 123 -5.35 16.05 20.87
N SER A 124 -4.92 14.83 20.58
CA SER A 124 -5.08 14.19 19.27
C SER A 124 -6.54 13.93 18.94
N LYS A 125 -7.37 13.54 19.92
CA LYS A 125 -8.82 13.39 19.72
C LYS A 125 -9.50 14.71 19.38
N ARG A 126 -9.07 15.81 20.02
CA ARG A 126 -9.58 17.16 19.70
C ARG A 126 -9.22 17.57 18.27
N GLU A 127 -7.99 17.31 17.82
CA GLU A 127 -7.62 17.57 16.43
C GLU A 127 -8.40 16.68 15.46
N LEU A 128 -8.57 15.39 15.76
CA LEU A 128 -9.35 14.47 14.92
C LEU A 128 -10.80 14.94 14.76
N LYS A 129 -11.43 15.42 15.85
CA LYS A 129 -12.80 15.92 15.80
C LYS A 129 -12.96 17.11 14.85
N LYS A 130 -11.99 18.03 14.80
CA LYS A 130 -12.00 19.17 13.86
C LYS A 130 -11.92 18.75 12.39
N LEU A 131 -11.35 17.58 12.09
CA LEU A 131 -11.20 17.08 10.72
C LEU A 131 -12.46 16.36 10.20
N LEU A 132 -13.36 15.96 11.11
CA LEU A 132 -14.58 15.21 10.78
C LEU A 132 -15.85 16.09 10.76
N GLU A 133 -15.73 17.34 11.20
CA GLU A 133 -16.79 18.37 11.21
C GLU A 133 -16.64 19.32 10.00
#